data_AF-A0A9P1I2Y4-F1
#
_entry.id   AF-A0A9P1I2Y4-F1
#
_cell.length_a   1.000
_cell.length_b   1.000
_cell.length_c   1.000
_cell.angle_alpha   90.00
_cell.angle_beta   90.00
_cell.angle_gamma   90.00
#
_symmetry.space_group_name_H-M   'P 1'
#
loop_
_entity.id
_entity.type
_entity.pdbx_description
1 polymer ?
#
loop_
_entity_poly.entity_id
_entity_poly.type
_entity_poly.pdbx_seq_one_letter_code
_entity_poly.pdbx_strand_id
1 'polypeptide(L)'
;MAASRGFSLQIEIRESSTEQPIAFKVDGERFDGGNRTLKFSVNTTYKINLIFKPAVEINSFNLGGSLLELDSTNSNYGQYTAVWNSSGVNCCKKGCRENINLILQGPDGVLKKQLQCKFYRKEDTHVSWGSKLNSMDWTCAIIDSSISVVDETFK
;
A
#
# COMPACT_ATOMS: atom_id res chain seq x y z
N MET A 1 0.66 8.50 -31.74
CA MET A 1 0.59 8.37 -30.27
C MET A 1 0.39 6.90 -29.96
N ALA A 2 1.35 6.25 -29.30
CA ALA A 2 1.19 4.88 -28.87
C ALA A 2 0.08 4.82 -27.81
N ALA A 3 -0.80 3.82 -27.88
CA ALA A 3 -1.83 3.61 -26.86
C ALA A 3 -1.15 3.35 -25.50
N SER A 4 -1.49 4.11 -24.48
CA SER A 4 -1.04 3.84 -23.11
C SER A 4 -1.67 2.54 -22.62
N ARG A 5 -0.86 1.52 -22.40
CA ARG A 5 -1.30 0.30 -21.71
C ARG A 5 -1.50 0.65 -20.23
N GLY A 6 -2.57 0.15 -19.63
CA GLY A 6 -2.89 0.39 -18.23
C GLY A 6 -3.44 -0.84 -17.55
N PHE A 7 -3.50 -0.80 -16.22
CA PHE A 7 -4.08 -1.85 -15.39
C PHE A 7 -4.69 -1.26 -14.13
N SER A 8 -5.63 -1.99 -13.53
CA SER A 8 -6.11 -1.74 -12.18
C SER A 8 -5.30 -2.57 -11.19
N LEU A 9 -4.94 -1.95 -10.07
CA LEU A 9 -4.27 -2.59 -8.94
C LEU A 9 -5.12 -2.39 -7.68
N GLN A 10 -5.57 -3.48 -7.11
CA GLN A 10 -6.22 -3.50 -5.81
C GLN A 10 -5.21 -3.96 -4.75
N ILE A 11 -5.11 -3.20 -3.66
CA ILE A 11 -4.18 -3.43 -2.56
C ILE A 11 -4.98 -3.59 -1.28
N GLU A 12 -4.85 -4.73 -0.62
CA GLU A 12 -5.43 -4.97 0.70
C GLU A 12 -4.32 -5.09 1.74
N ILE A 13 -4.52 -4.51 2.92
CA ILE A 13 -3.55 -4.58 4.02
C ILE A 13 -4.28 -4.96 5.30
N ARG A 14 -3.92 -6.11 5.86
CA ARG A 14 -4.57 -6.70 7.05
C ARG A 14 -3.53 -7.06 8.09
N GLU A 15 -3.82 -6.82 9.37
CA GLU A 15 -2.97 -7.28 10.47
C GLU A 15 -2.99 -8.82 10.50
N SER A 16 -1.83 -9.46 10.46
CA SER A 16 -1.73 -10.92 10.30
C SER A 16 -2.33 -11.70 11.48
N SER A 17 -2.29 -11.16 12.70
CA SER A 17 -2.83 -11.85 13.89
C SER A 17 -4.35 -11.76 14.03
N THR A 18 -4.99 -10.76 13.41
CA THR A 18 -6.43 -10.50 13.60
C THR A 18 -7.22 -10.57 12.29
N GLU A 19 -6.53 -10.61 11.15
CA GLU A 19 -7.05 -10.52 9.79
C GLU A 19 -7.89 -9.26 9.51
N GLN A 20 -7.86 -8.31 10.44
CA GLN A 20 -8.60 -7.07 10.33
C GLN A 20 -7.90 -6.10 9.39
N PRO A 21 -8.67 -5.37 8.55
CA PRO A 21 -8.11 -4.29 7.74
C PRO A 21 -7.58 -3.17 8.63
N ILE A 22 -6.51 -2.52 8.15
CA ILE A 22 -6.02 -1.29 8.78
C ILE A 22 -7.08 -0.18 8.71
N ALA A 23 -6.95 0.86 9.54
CA ALA A 23 -7.81 2.03 9.42
C ALA A 23 -7.15 3.13 8.57
N PHE A 24 -7.96 3.99 7.98
CA PHE A 24 -7.51 5.22 7.36
C PHE A 24 -8.44 6.38 7.72
N LYS A 25 -7.94 7.60 7.51
CA LYS A 25 -8.72 8.84 7.65
C LYS A 25 -8.43 9.77 6.49
N VAL A 26 -9.44 10.50 6.04
CA VAL A 26 -9.28 11.59 5.08
C VAL A 26 -8.80 12.82 5.84
N ASP A 27 -7.64 13.35 5.48
CA ASP A 27 -7.05 14.57 6.06
C ASP A 27 -7.23 15.82 5.17
N GLY A 28 -7.63 15.65 3.90
CA GLY A 28 -7.60 16.74 2.92
C GLY A 28 -6.17 17.23 2.66
N GLU A 29 -5.99 18.50 2.30
CA GLU A 29 -4.67 19.07 1.96
C GLU A 29 -3.86 19.50 3.20
N ARG A 30 -4.21 19.00 4.39
CA ARG A 30 -3.61 19.46 5.65
C ARG A 30 -2.16 18.99 5.84
N PHE A 31 -1.75 17.91 5.19
CA PHE A 31 -0.43 17.30 5.37
C PHE A 31 0.22 16.97 4.04
N ASP A 32 1.54 17.10 4.00
CA ASP A 32 2.36 16.71 2.87
C ASP A 32 2.40 15.17 2.75
N GLY A 33 2.08 14.63 1.57
CA GLY A 33 2.14 13.19 1.30
C GLY A 33 0.80 12.56 0.91
N GLY A 34 -0.30 13.30 1.01
CA GLY A 34 -1.58 12.89 0.43
C GLY A 34 -2.80 13.32 1.24
N ASN A 35 -3.97 13.12 0.67
CA ASN A 35 -5.24 13.51 1.29
C ASN A 35 -5.78 12.50 2.32
N ARG A 36 -5.08 11.39 2.54
CA ARG A 36 -5.47 10.29 3.43
C ARG A 36 -4.28 9.81 4.25
N THR A 37 -4.49 9.55 5.53
CA THR A 37 -3.49 8.90 6.40
C THR A 37 -3.88 7.46 6.67
N LEU A 38 -3.01 6.52 6.30
CA LEU A 38 -3.06 5.13 6.71
C LEU A 38 -2.55 4.96 8.14
N LYS A 39 -3.18 4.07 8.91
CA LYS A 39 -2.84 3.88 10.32
C LYS A 39 -2.31 2.48 10.59
N PHE A 40 -1.15 2.43 11.21
CA PHE A 40 -0.45 1.18 11.51
C PHE A 40 -0.08 1.13 12.99
N SER A 41 -0.07 -0.07 13.54
CA SER A 41 0.60 -0.40 14.80
C SER A 41 2.09 -0.64 14.51
N VAL A 42 2.96 -0.17 15.40
CA VAL A 42 4.39 -0.52 15.39
C VAL A 42 4.59 -1.99 15.82
N ASN A 43 5.72 -2.58 15.45
CA ASN A 43 6.08 -3.96 15.81
C ASN A 43 4.96 -4.98 15.48
N THR A 44 4.31 -4.78 14.34
CA THR A 44 3.13 -5.55 13.92
C THR A 44 3.33 -6.07 12.51
N THR A 45 2.91 -7.31 12.29
CA THR A 45 2.98 -7.98 10.99
C THR A 45 1.68 -7.78 10.21
N TYR A 46 1.81 -7.45 8.93
CA TYR A 46 0.72 -7.20 8.01
C TYR A 46 0.82 -8.13 6.80
N LYS A 47 -0.31 -8.75 6.43
CA LYS A 47 -0.47 -9.43 5.15
C LYS A 47 -0.95 -8.41 4.12
N ILE A 48 -0.28 -8.39 2.98
CA ILE A 48 -0.60 -7.53 1.85
C ILE A 48 -1.05 -8.40 0.70
N ASN A 49 -2.22 -8.13 0.14
CA ASN A 49 -2.70 -8.76 -1.08
C ASN A 49 -2.66 -7.74 -2.21
N LEU A 50 -2.07 -8.11 -3.34
CA LEU A 50 -2.00 -7.31 -4.56
C LEU A 50 -2.75 -8.03 -5.66
N ILE A 51 -3.75 -7.38 -6.27
CA ILE A 51 -4.61 -7.96 -7.29
C ILE A 51 -4.59 -7.05 -8.52
N PHE A 52 -4.10 -7.57 -9.63
CA PHE A 52 -3.91 -6.85 -10.90
C PHE A 52 -4.95 -7.26 -11.93
N LYS A 53 -5.53 -6.27 -12.64
CA LYS A 53 -6.50 -6.50 -13.74
C LYS A 53 -6.20 -5.54 -14.92
N PRO A 54 -5.80 -6.04 -16.11
CA PRO A 54 -5.43 -7.42 -16.40
C PRO A 54 -4.22 -7.87 -15.58
N ALA A 55 -3.87 -9.15 -15.64
CA ALA A 55 -2.70 -9.69 -14.95
C ALA A 55 -1.41 -8.95 -15.36
N VAL A 56 -0.58 -8.61 -14.38
CA VAL A 56 0.72 -7.96 -14.54
C VAL A 56 1.76 -8.77 -13.79
N GLU A 57 2.92 -8.98 -14.41
CA GLU A 57 4.07 -9.64 -13.77
C GLU A 57 4.81 -8.65 -12.87
N ILE A 58 5.02 -9.02 -11.62
CA ILE A 58 5.80 -8.26 -10.64
C ILE A 58 6.95 -9.12 -10.12
N ASN A 59 8.15 -8.55 -10.14
CA ASN A 59 9.39 -9.23 -9.79
C ASN A 59 9.91 -8.80 -8.42
N SER A 60 9.59 -7.58 -8.00
CA SER A 60 9.95 -7.08 -6.67
C SER A 60 8.91 -6.14 -6.09
N PHE A 61 8.78 -6.19 -4.77
CA PHE A 61 7.92 -5.32 -4.00
C PHE A 61 8.69 -4.78 -2.80
N ASN A 62 8.82 -3.46 -2.71
CA ASN A 62 9.36 -2.77 -1.54
C ASN A 62 8.26 -1.94 -0.86
N LEU A 63 8.17 -2.06 0.46
CA LEU A 63 7.30 -1.22 1.29
C LEU A 63 8.08 -0.64 2.46
N GLY A 64 8.10 0.69 2.57
CA GLY A 64 8.77 1.39 3.66
C GLY A 64 10.26 1.10 3.77
N GLY A 65 10.93 0.79 2.64
CA GLY A 65 12.35 0.43 2.60
C GLY A 65 12.62 -1.06 2.75
N SER A 66 11.61 -1.88 3.09
CA SER A 66 11.75 -3.34 3.19
C SER A 66 11.45 -4.00 1.86
N LEU A 67 12.40 -4.79 1.31
CA LEU A 67 12.14 -5.68 0.18
C LEU A 67 11.36 -6.90 0.69
N LEU A 68 10.18 -7.14 0.12
CA LEU A 68 9.27 -8.18 0.56
C LEU A 68 9.31 -9.36 -0.39
N GLU A 69 9.22 -10.57 0.16
CA GLU A 69 9.03 -11.78 -0.62
C GLU A 69 7.60 -11.81 -1.17
N LEU A 70 7.50 -11.96 -2.49
CA LEU A 70 6.24 -12.10 -3.20
C LEU A 70 5.91 -13.58 -3.32
N ASP A 71 4.80 -13.99 -2.70
CA ASP A 71 4.20 -15.30 -2.89
C ASP A 71 3.13 -15.21 -3.99
N SER A 72 3.34 -15.98 -5.06
CA SER A 72 2.46 -16.10 -6.22
C SER A 72 1.74 -17.45 -6.30
N THR A 73 1.75 -18.27 -5.24
CA THR A 73 1.26 -19.65 -5.25
C THR A 73 -0.27 -19.77 -5.45
N ASN A 74 -1.05 -18.73 -5.17
CA ASN A 74 -2.49 -18.67 -5.43
C ASN A 74 -2.84 -18.23 -6.87
N SER A 75 -2.07 -18.73 -7.84
CA SER A 75 -1.96 -18.24 -9.22
C SER A 75 -3.23 -18.32 -10.08
N ASN A 76 -4.22 -17.48 -9.78
CA ASN A 76 -4.90 -16.77 -10.85
C ASN A 76 -3.96 -15.64 -11.25
N TYR A 77 -3.36 -15.72 -12.44
CA TYR A 77 -2.39 -14.74 -12.95
C TYR A 77 -2.70 -13.30 -12.50
N GLY A 78 -1.70 -12.60 -11.95
CA GLY A 78 -1.87 -11.23 -11.46
C GLY A 78 -2.35 -11.12 -10.00
N GLN A 79 -2.14 -12.12 -9.16
CA GLN A 79 -2.33 -12.01 -7.71
C GLN A 79 -1.04 -12.34 -6.97
N TYR A 80 -0.67 -11.49 -6.02
CA TYR A 80 0.50 -11.67 -5.18
C TYR A 80 0.15 -11.42 -3.72
N THR A 81 0.79 -12.18 -2.84
CA THR A 81 0.74 -11.93 -1.40
C THR A 81 2.12 -11.64 -0.87
N ALA A 82 2.23 -10.74 0.10
CA ALA A 82 3.49 -10.43 0.78
C ALA A 82 3.22 -10.18 2.27
N VAL A 83 4.27 -10.32 3.07
CA VAL A 83 4.23 -10.04 4.51
C VAL A 83 5.16 -8.88 4.82
N TRP A 84 4.64 -7.85 5.48
CA TRP A 84 5.42 -6.71 5.93
C TRP A 84 5.38 -6.60 7.45
N ASN A 85 6.53 -6.27 8.06
CA ASN A 85 6.64 -6.11 9.51
C ASN A 85 7.07 -4.67 9.83
N SER A 86 6.28 -3.97 10.65
CA SER A 86 6.58 -2.61 11.12
C SER A 86 7.58 -2.57 12.30
N SER A 87 8.36 -3.63 12.50
CA SER A 87 9.39 -3.68 13.55
C SER A 87 10.48 -2.67 13.28
N GLY A 88 10.89 -1.96 14.33
CA GLY A 88 11.86 -0.88 14.22
C GLY A 88 11.28 0.45 13.72
N VAL A 89 10.00 0.50 13.34
CA VAL A 89 9.30 1.76 13.05
C VAL A 89 8.90 2.46 14.36
N ASN A 90 9.19 3.75 14.47
CA ASN A 90 8.85 4.54 15.65
C ASN A 90 7.41 5.04 15.59
N CYS A 91 6.79 5.25 16.77
CA CYS A 91 5.49 5.91 16.83
C CYS A 91 5.58 7.37 16.38
N CYS A 92 4.65 7.80 15.54
CA CYS A 92 4.60 9.19 15.09
C CYS A 92 4.15 10.12 16.22
N LYS A 93 4.85 11.23 16.43
CA LYS A 93 4.44 12.29 17.36
C LYS A 93 3.06 12.88 17.01
N LYS A 94 2.41 13.54 17.98
CA LYS A 94 1.13 14.25 17.75
C LYS A 94 1.31 15.28 16.63
N GLY A 95 0.39 15.30 15.67
CA GLY A 95 0.46 16.21 14.51
C GLY A 95 1.41 15.77 13.39
N CYS A 96 2.29 14.80 13.62
CA CYS A 96 3.24 14.31 12.61
C CYS A 96 2.71 13.07 11.87
N ARG A 97 3.11 12.93 10.60
CA ARG A 97 2.91 11.77 9.72
C ARG A 97 4.27 11.36 9.18
N GLU A 98 4.36 10.11 8.75
CA GLU A 98 5.52 9.60 8.03
C GLU A 98 5.07 9.04 6.68
N ASN A 99 5.80 9.36 5.62
CA ASN A 99 5.49 8.88 4.29
C ASN A 99 6.37 7.66 3.99
N ILE A 100 5.76 6.50 3.77
CA ILE A 100 6.48 5.30 3.34
C ILE A 100 6.35 5.15 1.83
N ASN A 101 7.41 4.66 1.18
CA ASN A 101 7.35 4.36 -0.24
C ASN A 101 6.75 2.96 -0.44
N LEU A 102 5.80 2.85 -1.35
CA LEU A 102 5.39 1.62 -1.99
C LEU A 102 6.03 1.59 -3.38
N ILE A 103 6.83 0.56 -3.65
CA ILE A 103 7.52 0.37 -4.93
C ILE A 103 7.23 -1.03 -5.45
N LEU A 104 6.63 -1.11 -6.64
CA LEU A 104 6.46 -2.37 -7.38
C LEU A 104 7.28 -2.29 -8.66
N GLN A 105 8.01 -3.34 -8.99
CA GLN A 105 8.80 -3.39 -10.22
C GLN A 105 8.59 -4.72 -10.92
N GLY A 106 8.38 -4.65 -12.24
CA GLY A 106 8.24 -5.78 -13.14
C GLY A 106 8.72 -5.42 -14.55
N PRO A 107 8.48 -6.28 -15.55
CA PRO A 107 8.91 -6.05 -16.93
C PRO A 107 8.31 -4.79 -17.56
N ASP A 108 7.09 -4.43 -17.17
CA ASP A 108 6.36 -3.25 -17.66
C ASP A 108 6.85 -1.92 -17.04
N GLY A 109 7.74 -1.97 -16.03
CA GLY A 109 8.34 -0.79 -15.42
C GLY A 109 8.29 -0.75 -13.89
N VAL A 110 8.44 0.47 -13.34
CA VAL A 110 8.43 0.73 -11.90
C VAL A 110 7.23 1.61 -11.52
N LEU A 111 6.41 1.13 -10.59
CA LEU A 111 5.42 1.93 -9.86
C LEU A 111 6.06 2.40 -8.56
N LYS A 112 6.07 3.71 -8.31
CA LYS A 112 6.52 4.29 -7.03
C LYS A 112 5.49 5.29 -6.53
N LYS A 113 4.94 5.06 -5.33
CA LYS A 113 3.95 5.93 -4.70
C LYS A 113 4.26 6.08 -3.21
N GLN A 114 4.18 7.31 -2.71
CA GLN A 114 4.27 7.56 -1.27
C GLN A 114 2.90 7.36 -0.63
N LEU A 115 2.89 6.67 0.50
CA LEU A 115 1.73 6.47 1.35
C LEU A 115 1.92 7.28 2.63
N GLN A 116 1.05 8.25 2.86
CA GLN A 116 1.04 8.98 4.12
C GLN A 116 0.52 8.09 5.23
N CYS A 117 1.36 7.88 6.24
CA CYS A 117 1.12 6.94 7.32
C CYS A 117 1.22 7.61 8.69
N LYS A 118 0.60 6.96 9.66
CA LYS A 118 0.78 7.26 11.08
C LYS A 118 0.89 5.98 11.88
N PHE A 119 2.00 5.89 12.60
CA PHE A 119 2.35 4.73 13.41
C PHE A 119 2.00 4.97 14.87
N TYR A 120 1.34 3.99 15.47
CA TYR A 120 0.82 4.02 16.83
C TYR A 120 1.32 2.81 17.63
N ARG A 121 1.28 2.91 18.96
CA ARG A 121 1.37 1.72 19.81
C ARG A 121 0.12 0.86 19.62
N LYS A 122 0.21 -0.44 19.88
CA LYS A 122 -0.89 -1.38 19.65
C LYS A 122 -2.11 -1.08 20.52
N GLU A 123 -1.89 -0.53 21.71
CA GLU A 123 -2.92 -0.19 22.70
C GLU A 123 -3.60 1.17 22.42
N ASP A 124 -3.08 1.95 21.48
CA ASP A 124 -3.62 3.28 21.17
C ASP A 124 -4.90 3.15 20.33
N THR A 125 -6.03 3.57 20.88
CA THR A 125 -7.34 3.51 20.22
C THR A 125 -7.41 4.28 18.91
N HIS A 126 -6.51 5.25 18.69
CA HIS A 126 -6.48 5.99 17.44
C HIS A 126 -6.03 5.13 16.25
N VAL A 127 -5.35 3.99 16.48
CA VAL A 127 -4.89 3.10 15.40
C VAL A 127 -6.07 2.51 14.62
N SER A 128 -7.19 2.27 15.30
CA SER A 128 -8.40 1.70 14.71
C SER A 128 -9.48 2.74 14.40
N TRP A 129 -9.30 4.01 14.82
CA TRP A 129 -10.24 5.09 14.55
C TRP A 129 -10.26 5.48 13.06
N GLY A 130 -11.44 5.80 12.54
CA GLY A 130 -11.65 6.20 11.14
C GLY A 130 -12.36 5.11 10.37
N SER A 131 -12.18 5.11 9.05
CA SER A 131 -12.75 4.10 8.17
C SER A 131 -11.84 2.89 8.11
N LYS A 132 -12.41 1.69 8.05
CA LYS A 132 -11.65 0.47 7.74
C LYS A 132 -11.25 0.50 6.27
N LEU A 133 -9.99 0.15 6.00
CA LEU A 133 -9.45 0.05 4.65
C LEU A 133 -9.63 -1.38 4.14
N ASN A 134 -10.74 -1.64 3.48
CA ASN A 134 -10.94 -2.90 2.78
C ASN A 134 -9.94 -3.04 1.64
N SER A 135 -9.74 -1.97 0.87
CA SER A 135 -8.77 -1.91 -0.23
C SER A 135 -8.43 -0.48 -0.66
N MET A 136 -7.24 -0.33 -1.25
CA MET A 136 -6.91 0.77 -2.14
C MET A 136 -7.01 0.27 -3.57
N ASP A 137 -7.88 0.87 -4.36
CA ASP A 137 -8.06 0.55 -5.77
C ASP A 137 -7.44 1.66 -6.61
N TRP A 138 -6.38 1.31 -7.35
CA TRP A 138 -5.61 2.21 -8.19
C TRP A 138 -5.82 1.89 -9.66
N THR A 139 -6.02 2.93 -10.47
CA THR A 139 -5.90 2.85 -11.92
C THR A 139 -4.51 3.32 -12.30
N CYS A 140 -3.76 2.48 -13.01
CA CYS A 140 -2.37 2.71 -13.37
C CYS A 140 -2.21 2.84 -14.89
N ALA A 141 -1.37 3.79 -15.33
CA ALA A 141 -0.96 3.96 -16.70
C ALA A 141 0.56 3.70 -16.83
N ILE A 142 0.94 2.99 -17.90
CA ILE A 142 2.33 2.69 -18.21
C ILE A 142 2.80 3.66 -19.31
N ILE A 143 3.88 4.39 -19.03
CA ILE A 143 4.50 5.36 -19.94
C ILE A 143 6.01 5.18 -19.86
N ASP A 144 6.65 4.76 -20.95
CA ASP A 144 8.11 4.64 -21.07
C ASP A 144 8.79 3.91 -19.89
N SER A 145 8.25 2.75 -19.49
CA SER A 145 8.73 1.94 -18.35
C SER A 145 8.56 2.60 -16.96
N SER A 146 7.78 3.67 -16.88
CA SER A 146 7.27 4.25 -15.63
C SER A 146 5.80 3.92 -15.48
N ILE A 147 5.40 3.51 -14.28
CA ILE A 147 4.00 3.22 -13.96
C ILE A 147 3.48 4.30 -13.02
N SER A 148 2.46 5.02 -13.46
CA SER A 148 1.85 6.13 -12.71
C SER A 148 0.43 5.79 -12.31
N VAL A 149 0.07 6.10 -11.06
CA VAL A 149 -1.31 6.02 -10.58
C VAL A 149 -2.06 7.26 -11.10
N VAL A 150 -3.09 7.04 -11.93
CA VAL A 150 -3.90 8.11 -12.54
C VAL A 150 -5.23 8.34 -11.82
N ASP A 151 -5.70 7.35 -11.06
CA ASP A 151 -6.87 7.44 -10.19
C ASP A 151 -6.69 6.53 -8.98
N GLU A 152 -7.20 6.95 -7.82
CA GLU A 152 -7.14 6.18 -6.58
C GLU A 152 -8.40 6.30 -5.73
N THR A 153 -8.95 5.15 -5.34
CA THR A 153 -10.10 5.05 -4.43
C THR A 153 -9.72 4.21 -3.21
N PHE A 154 -10.20 4.59 -2.02
CA PHE A 154 -10.03 3.78 -0.81
C PHE A 154 -11.42 3.39 -0.31
N LYS A 155 -11.61 2.10 -0.07
CA LYS A 155 -12.87 1.46 0.33
C LYS A 155 -12.76 0.84 1.71
#